data_AF-A0A0R1PFP0-F1
#
_entry.id   AF-A0A0R1PFP0-F1
#
_cell.length_a   1.000
_cell.length_b   1.000
_cell.length_c   1.000
_cell.angle_alpha   90.00
_cell.angle_beta   90.00
_cell.angle_gamma   90.00
#
_symmetry.space_group_name_H-M   'P 1'
#
loop_
_entity.id
_entity.type
_entity.pdbx_description
1 polymer ?
#
loop_
_entity_poly.entity_id
_entity_poly.type
_entity_poly.pdbx_seq_one_letter_code
_entity_poly.pdbx_strand_id
1 'polypeptide(L)'
;MNRMEIEKNERINSLFEFYQPLLTAKQNQYLELYYADDYSLGEIAENFHVSRQAVYDNIKRTEKILEDYEAKLHLDAEFRARNRQADEIQQYVKKHYPNDAQLNELVGHLESLEEE
;
A
#
# COMPACT_ATOMS: atom_id res chain seq x y z
N MET A 1 -5.27 -19.29 -2.87
CA MET A 1 -5.78 -18.01 -3.43
C MET A 1 -5.50 -17.97 -4.91
N ASN A 2 -6.43 -17.45 -5.71
CA ASN A 2 -6.21 -17.22 -7.13
C ASN A 2 -5.33 -15.97 -7.33
N ARG A 3 -4.61 -15.86 -8.45
CA ARG A 3 -3.75 -14.72 -8.78
C ARG A 3 -4.46 -13.37 -8.65
N MET A 4 -5.72 -13.29 -9.08
CA MET A 4 -6.54 -12.08 -8.93
C MET A 4 -6.83 -11.68 -7.48
N GLU A 5 -6.89 -12.65 -6.55
CA GLU A 5 -7.08 -12.35 -5.12
C GLU A 5 -5.80 -11.79 -4.50
N ILE A 6 -4.64 -12.29 -4.93
CA ILE A 6 -3.33 -11.81 -4.48
C ILE A 6 -3.13 -10.36 -4.94
N GLU A 7 -3.35 -10.08 -6.22
CA GLU A 7 -3.22 -8.72 -6.79
C GLU A 7 -4.18 -7.73 -6.11
N LYS A 8 -5.38 -8.19 -5.73
CA LYS A 8 -6.33 -7.36 -4.97
C LYS A 8 -5.81 -7.08 -3.56
N ASN A 9 -5.28 -8.08 -2.86
CA ASN A 9 -4.79 -7.91 -1.50
C ASN A 9 -3.57 -6.97 -1.47
N GLU A 10 -2.63 -7.12 -2.39
CA GLU A 10 -1.48 -6.21 -2.53
C GLU A 10 -1.92 -4.76 -2.78
N ARG A 11 -2.93 -4.56 -3.62
CA ARG A 11 -3.52 -3.23 -3.85
C ARG A 11 -4.09 -2.64 -2.58
N ILE A 12 -4.92 -3.39 -1.85
CA ILE A 12 -5.53 -2.88 -0.61
C ILE A 12 -4.48 -2.59 0.45
N ASN A 13 -3.43 -3.42 0.58
CA ASN A 13 -2.32 -3.15 1.49
C ASN A 13 -1.62 -1.83 1.15
N SER A 14 -1.31 -1.61 -0.12
CA SER A 14 -0.67 -0.35 -0.57
C SER A 14 -1.56 0.86 -0.27
N LEU A 15 -2.86 0.77 -0.58
CA LEU A 15 -3.79 1.87 -0.28
C LEU A 15 -3.96 2.10 1.23
N PHE A 16 -3.90 1.03 2.03
CA PHE A 16 -4.00 1.13 3.47
C PHE A 16 -2.83 1.92 4.05
N GLU A 17 -1.59 1.70 3.60
CA GLU A 17 -0.42 2.47 4.04
C GLU A 17 -0.59 3.98 3.83
N PHE A 18 -1.17 4.40 2.69
CA PHE A 18 -1.40 5.83 2.41
C PHE A 18 -2.59 6.43 3.16
N TYR A 19 -3.64 5.65 3.39
CA TYR A 19 -4.95 6.19 3.80
C TYR A 19 -5.43 5.71 5.18
N GLN A 20 -4.70 4.84 5.87
CA GLN A 20 -4.99 4.41 7.25
C GLN A 20 -5.32 5.61 8.18
N PRO A 21 -4.58 6.75 8.15
CA PRO A 21 -4.88 7.88 9.04
C PRO A 21 -6.26 8.52 8.83
N LEU A 22 -6.90 8.29 7.67
CA LEU A 22 -8.22 8.83 7.33
C LEU A 22 -9.38 7.92 7.77
N LEU A 23 -9.07 6.67 8.12
CA LEU A 23 -10.05 5.69 8.53
C LEU A 23 -10.44 5.86 10.01
N THR A 24 -11.66 5.44 10.34
CA THR A 24 -12.07 5.33 11.74
C THR A 24 -11.31 4.21 12.45
N ALA A 25 -11.16 4.30 13.77
CA ALA A 25 -10.44 3.30 14.57
C ALA A 25 -10.90 1.85 14.31
N LYS A 26 -12.21 1.64 14.15
CA LYS A 26 -12.77 0.30 13.91
C LYS A 26 -12.45 -0.24 12.51
N GLN A 27 -12.43 0.63 11.51
CA GLN A 27 -12.04 0.27 10.14
C GLN A 27 -10.56 -0.09 10.09
N ASN A 28 -9.71 0.70 10.76
CA ASN A 28 -8.28 0.43 10.89
C ASN A 28 -8.03 -0.92 11.56
N GLN A 29 -8.58 -1.14 12.76
CA GLN A 29 -8.37 -2.39 13.49
C GLN A 29 -8.76 -3.63 12.69
N TYR A 30 -9.89 -3.59 11.97
CA TYR A 30 -10.35 -4.76 11.22
C TYR A 30 -9.49 -5.02 9.99
N LEU A 31 -9.01 -3.98 9.30
CA LEU A 31 -8.09 -4.13 8.18
C LEU A 31 -6.71 -4.59 8.64
N GLU A 32 -6.17 -3.99 9.69
CA GLU A 32 -4.87 -4.35 10.26
C GLU A 32 -4.83 -5.82 10.66
N LEU A 33 -5.82 -6.27 11.45
CA LEU A 33 -5.89 -7.68 11.85
C LEU A 33 -6.01 -8.62 10.65
N TYR A 34 -6.76 -8.23 9.62
CA TYR A 34 -7.00 -9.10 8.46
C TYR A 34 -5.82 -9.13 7.47
N TYR A 35 -5.19 -7.98 7.20
CA TYR A 35 -4.18 -7.82 6.16
C TYR A 35 -2.74 -7.81 6.66
N ALA A 36 -2.50 -7.35 7.89
CA ALA A 36 -1.16 -7.29 8.48
C ALA A 36 -0.90 -8.46 9.43
N ASP A 37 -1.90 -8.85 10.24
CA ASP A 37 -1.75 -9.90 11.24
C ASP A 37 -2.29 -11.29 10.80
N ASP A 38 -2.77 -11.41 9.55
CA ASP A 38 -3.32 -12.64 8.96
C ASP A 38 -4.47 -13.30 9.75
N TYR A 39 -5.24 -12.54 10.53
CA TYR A 39 -6.41 -13.07 11.23
C TYR A 39 -7.52 -13.42 10.23
N SER A 40 -8.19 -14.55 10.46
CA SER A 40 -9.41 -14.88 9.77
C SER A 40 -10.59 -14.01 10.24
N LEU A 41 -11.60 -13.87 9.38
CA LEU A 41 -12.85 -13.17 9.73
C LEU A 41 -13.55 -13.77 10.96
N GLY A 42 -13.33 -15.06 11.23
CA GLY A 42 -13.87 -15.75 12.41
C GLY A 42 -13.17 -15.30 13.68
N GLU A 43 -11.83 -15.30 13.67
CA GLU A 43 -11.02 -14.86 14.82
C GLU A 43 -11.29 -13.39 15.16
N ILE A 44 -11.41 -12.52 14.16
CA ILE A 44 -11.79 -11.12 14.38
C ILE A 44 -13.22 -11.04 14.97
N ALA A 45 -14.16 -11.83 14.46
CA ALA A 45 -15.53 -11.82 14.96
C ALA A 45 -15.62 -12.26 16.43
N GLU A 46 -14.86 -13.29 16.80
CA GLU A 46 -14.77 -13.78 18.18
C GLU A 46 -14.14 -12.73 19.11
N ASN A 47 -13.02 -12.14 18.71
CA ASN A 47 -12.30 -11.11 19.48
C ASN A 47 -13.15 -9.87 19.78
N PHE A 48 -13.99 -9.46 18.84
CA PHE A 48 -14.83 -8.27 18.97
C PHE A 48 -16.28 -8.59 19.37
N HIS A 49 -16.60 -9.86 19.63
CA HIS A 49 -17.96 -10.34 19.95
C HIS A 49 -19.03 -9.86 18.95
N VAL A 50 -18.71 -9.93 17.66
CA VAL A 50 -19.61 -9.57 16.55
C VAL A 50 -19.84 -10.79 15.65
N SER A 51 -20.75 -10.67 14.67
CA SER A 51 -20.90 -11.72 13.67
C SER A 51 -19.77 -11.68 12.63
N ARG A 52 -19.39 -12.84 12.10
CA ARG A 52 -18.47 -12.95 10.96
C ARG A 52 -18.92 -12.10 9.76
N GLN A 53 -20.23 -12.00 9.53
CA GLN A 53 -20.79 -11.18 8.47
C GLN A 53 -20.54 -9.68 8.72
N ALA A 54 -20.66 -9.21 9.97
CA ALA A 54 -20.40 -7.81 10.31
C ALA A 54 -18.94 -7.42 10.08
N VAL A 55 -17.99 -8.34 10.35
CA VAL A 55 -16.56 -8.14 10.02
C VAL A 55 -16.36 -8.07 8.51
N TYR A 56 -16.91 -9.05 7.77
CA TYR A 56 -16.81 -9.08 6.31
C TYR A 56 -17.35 -7.81 5.66
N ASP A 57 -18.54 -7.36 6.06
CA ASP A 57 -19.18 -6.17 5.51
C ASP A 57 -18.38 -4.90 5.83
N ASN A 58 -17.76 -4.84 7.01
CA ASN A 58 -16.91 -3.72 7.39
C ASN A 58 -15.65 -3.67 6.52
N ILE A 59 -14.92 -4.78 6.39
CA ILE A 59 -13.71 -4.86 5.55
C ILE A 59 -14.03 -4.48 4.11
N LYS A 60 -15.09 -5.07 3.52
CA LYS A 60 -15.50 -4.77 2.14
C LYS A 60 -15.90 -3.32 1.93
N ARG A 61 -16.53 -2.68 2.93
CA ARG A 61 -16.86 -1.26 2.87
C ARG A 61 -15.61 -0.40 2.95
N THR A 62 -14.66 -0.76 3.81
CA THR A 62 -13.41 -0.03 3.97
C THR A 62 -12.52 -0.16 2.72
N GLU A 63 -12.44 -1.34 2.10
CA GLU A 63 -11.81 -1.52 0.78
C GLU A 63 -12.32 -0.49 -0.22
N LYS A 64 -13.65 -0.33 -0.30
CA LYS A 64 -14.26 0.65 -1.20
C LYS A 64 -13.91 2.10 -0.83
N ILE A 65 -13.83 2.42 0.46
CA ILE A 65 -13.46 3.76 0.94
C ILE A 65 -12.01 4.08 0.55
N LEU A 66 -11.08 3.12 0.68
CA LEU A 66 -9.69 3.27 0.26
C LEU A 66 -9.59 3.54 -1.24
N GLU A 67 -10.33 2.80 -2.05
CA GLU A 67 -10.41 3.03 -3.51
C GLU A 67 -11.01 4.40 -3.84
N ASP A 68 -12.04 4.84 -3.11
CA ASP A 68 -12.65 6.16 -3.29
C ASP A 68 -11.70 7.30 -2.89
N TYR A 69 -10.81 7.08 -1.92
CA TYR A 69 -9.73 8.02 -1.59
C TYR A 69 -8.69 8.05 -2.71
N GLU A 70 -8.22 6.90 -3.19
CA GLU A 70 -7.25 6.83 -4.28
C GLU A 70 -7.77 7.48 -5.56
N ALA A 71 -9.05 7.28 -5.88
CA ALA A 71 -9.69 7.91 -7.04
C ALA A 71 -9.74 9.45 -6.96
N LYS A 72 -9.56 10.04 -5.77
CA LYS A 72 -9.62 11.50 -5.54
C LYS A 72 -8.26 12.12 -5.25
N LEU A 73 -7.38 11.38 -4.57
CA LEU A 73 -6.13 11.88 -4.02
C LEU A 73 -4.91 11.37 -4.78
N HIS A 74 -5.02 10.22 -5.44
CA HIS A 74 -3.99 9.64 -6.31
C HIS A 74 -2.62 9.40 -5.65
N LEU A 75 -2.56 9.24 -4.33
CA LEU A 75 -1.27 9.19 -3.61
C LEU A 75 -0.45 7.96 -3.99
N ASP A 76 -1.06 6.77 -4.06
CA ASP A 76 -0.36 5.54 -4.47
C ASP A 76 0.05 5.63 -5.94
N ALA A 77 -0.86 6.09 -6.81
CA ALA A 77 -0.57 6.20 -8.24
C ALA A 77 0.58 7.18 -8.53
N GLU A 78 0.58 8.35 -7.89
CA GLU A 78 1.64 9.35 -8.03
C GLU A 78 2.95 8.87 -7.42
N PHE A 79 2.92 8.20 -6.27
CA PHE A 79 4.10 7.58 -5.67
C PHE A 79 4.73 6.55 -6.60
N ARG A 80 3.94 5.61 -7.14
CA ARG A 80 4.44 4.63 -8.13
C ARG A 80 4.96 5.30 -9.40
N ALA A 81 4.36 6.42 -9.83
CA ALA A 81 4.83 7.15 -10.99
C ALA A 81 6.19 7.81 -10.75
N ARG A 82 6.40 8.43 -9.57
CA ARG A 82 7.69 9.00 -9.19
C ARG A 82 8.77 7.94 -9.08
N ASN A 83 8.48 6.80 -8.43
CA ASN A 83 9.43 5.69 -8.32
C ASN A 83 9.84 5.14 -9.69
N ARG A 84 8.89 4.94 -10.61
CA ARG A 84 9.23 4.53 -11.98
C ARG A 84 10.14 5.54 -12.69
N GLN A 85 9.91 6.83 -12.49
CA GLN A 85 10.77 7.87 -13.09
C GLN A 85 12.18 7.85 -12.47
N ALA A 86 12.29 7.67 -11.15
CA ALA A 86 13.57 7.53 -10.47
C ALA A 86 14.34 6.29 -10.98
N ASP A 87 13.68 5.14 -11.06
CA ASP A 87 14.24 3.90 -11.61
C ASP A 87 14.77 4.11 -13.04
N GLU A 88 13.99 4.77 -13.90
CA GLU A 88 14.38 5.06 -15.29
C GLU A 88 15.63 5.95 -15.35
N ILE A 89 15.70 6.99 -14.51
CA ILE A 89 16.85 7.88 -14.43
C ILE A 89 18.08 7.11 -13.93
N GLN A 90 17.92 6.29 -12.89
CA GLN A 90 19.01 5.48 -12.33
C GLN A 90 19.55 4.50 -13.36
N GLN A 91 18.67 3.79 -14.08
CA GLN A 91 19.07 2.88 -15.16
C GLN A 91 19.79 3.62 -16.29
N TYR A 92 19.30 4.79 -16.69
CA TYR A 92 19.93 5.60 -17.72
C TYR A 92 21.34 6.04 -17.30
N VAL A 93 21.48 6.59 -16.08
CA VAL A 93 22.76 7.05 -15.54
C VAL A 93 23.76 5.91 -15.42
N LYS A 94 23.34 4.77 -14.85
CA LYS A 94 24.19 3.58 -14.72
C LYS A 94 24.68 3.07 -16.07
N LYS A 95 23.85 3.15 -17.10
CA LYS A 95 24.17 2.71 -18.47
C LYS A 95 25.12 3.67 -19.20
N HIS A 96 24.91 4.98 -19.07
CA HIS A 96 25.60 5.99 -19.87
C HIS A 96 26.79 6.64 -19.14
N TYR A 97 26.77 6.66 -17.82
CA TYR A 97 27.78 7.30 -16.96
C TYR A 97 28.27 6.37 -15.84
N PRO A 98 28.72 5.13 -16.14
CA PRO A 98 29.06 4.13 -15.11
C PRO A 98 30.26 4.51 -14.23
N ASN A 99 31.12 5.41 -14.70
CA ASN A 99 32.34 5.83 -13.99
C ASN A 99 32.18 7.18 -13.27
N ASP A 100 31.02 7.82 -13.36
CA ASP A 100 30.74 9.08 -12.66
C ASP A 100 30.20 8.76 -11.27
N ALA A 101 31.12 8.50 -10.33
CA ALA A 101 30.75 8.08 -8.97
C ALA A 101 29.83 9.08 -8.27
N GLN A 102 30.05 10.37 -8.46
CA GLN A 102 29.25 11.44 -7.85
C GLN A 102 27.82 11.46 -8.41
N LEU A 103 27.65 11.33 -9.73
CA LEU A 103 26.32 11.29 -10.33
C LEU A 103 25.55 10.02 -9.91
N ASN A 104 26.21 8.88 -9.84
CA ASN A 104 25.59 7.64 -9.38
C ASN A 104 25.17 7.72 -7.90
N GLU A 105 25.98 8.36 -7.05
CA GLU A 105 25.64 8.62 -5.65
C GLU A 105 24.44 9.57 -5.51
N LEU A 106 24.45 10.70 -6.23
CA LEU A 106 23.34 11.66 -6.20
C LEU A 106 22.01 11.05 -6.63
N VAL A 107 22.02 10.21 -7.67
CA VAL A 107 20.81 9.52 -8.13
C VAL A 107 20.41 8.39 -7.17
N GLY A 108 21.38 7.69 -6.57
CA GLY A 108 21.08 6.70 -5.52
C GLY A 108 20.39 7.31 -4.30
N HIS A 109 20.71 8.55 -3.94
CA HIS A 109 20.04 9.25 -2.84
C HIS A 109 18.58 9.66 -3.14
N LEU A 110 18.20 9.81 -4.41
CA LEU A 110 16.82 10.17 -4.77
C LEU A 110 15.81 9.09 -4.39
N GLU A 111 16.21 7.82 -4.38
CA GLU A 111 15.36 6.70 -3.95
C GLU A 111 15.22 6.64 -2.42
N SER A 112 16.28 6.95 -1.67
CA SER A 112 16.28 6.86 -0.19
C SER A 112 15.44 7.92 0.53
N LEU A 113 15.02 8.98 -0.16
CA LEU A 113 14.24 10.07 0.44
C LEU A 113 12.74 9.74 0.60
N GLU A 114 12.27 8.64 0.01
CA GLU A 114 10.85 8.25 0.04
C GLU A 114 10.54 7.12 1.06
N GLU A 115 11.55 6.59 1.77
CA GLU A 115 11.40 5.51 2.77
C GLU A 115 11.24 5.99 4.24
N GLU A 116 11.22 7.31 4.51
CA GLU A 116 10.98 7.91 5.84
C GLU A 116 9.55 8.45 6.02
#